data_AF-A0A7V8F8K2-F1
#
_entry.id   AF-A0A7V8F8K2-F1
#
_cell.length_a   1.000
_cell.length_b   1.000
_cell.length_c   1.000
_cell.angle_alpha   90.00
_cell.angle_beta   90.00
_cell.angle_gamma   90.00
#
_symmetry.space_group_name_H-M   'P 1'
#
loop_
_entity.id
_entity.type
_entity.pdbx_description
1 polymer ?
#
loop_
_entity_poly.entity_id
_entity_poly.type
_entity_poly.pdbx_seq_one_letter_code
_entity_poly.pdbx_strand_id
1 'polypeptide(L)' 'MPHPVVDWSQAPKLARWWAVDADGTAHWFLAPNVQAFTTFWFSEPVPAPDFGHVGDYRESLTERASI' A
#
# COMPACT_ATOMS: atom_id res chain seq x y z
N MET A 1 -13.44 -5.69 -15.53
CA MET A 1 -12.72 -4.39 -15.62
C MET A 1 -11.32 -4.67 -15.11
N PRO A 2 -10.23 -4.42 -15.86
CA PRO A 2 -8.89 -4.71 -15.36
C PRO A 2 -8.61 -3.79 -14.17
N HIS A 3 -8.17 -4.38 -13.06
CA HIS A 3 -7.80 -3.68 -11.85
C HIS A 3 -6.77 -2.59 -12.19
N PRO A 4 -6.82 -1.40 -11.55
CA PRO A 4 -5.81 -0.38 -11.75
C PRO A 4 -4.44 -1.01 -11.47
N VAL A 5 -3.59 -1.03 -12.48
CA VAL A 5 -2.20 -1.49 -12.37
C VAL A 5 -1.51 -0.45 -11.49
N VAL A 6 -1.47 -0.70 -10.19
CA VAL A 6 -0.80 0.15 -9.20
C VAL A 6 0.62 0.44 -9.69
N ASP A 7 0.96 1.71 -9.89
CA ASP A 7 2.29 2.10 -10.35
C ASP A 7 3.28 2.09 -9.18
N TRP A 8 3.92 0.94 -8.99
CA TRP A 8 4.92 0.73 -7.95
C TRP A 8 6.20 1.56 -8.11
N SER A 9 6.38 2.28 -9.23
CA SER A 9 7.50 3.22 -9.37
C SER A 9 7.37 4.43 -8.44
N GLN A 10 6.14 4.78 -8.05
CA GLN A 10 5.84 5.85 -7.10
C GLN A 10 5.88 5.40 -5.64
N ALA A 11 5.94 4.08 -5.42
CA ALA A 11 5.96 3.53 -4.08
C ALA A 11 7.34 3.69 -3.42
N PRO A 12 7.40 3.98 -2.11
CA PRO A 12 8.64 3.93 -1.34
C PRO A 12 9.36 2.58 -1.54
N LYS A 13 10.71 2.56 -1.43
CA LYS A 13 11.50 1.32 -1.61
C LYS A 13 11.07 0.18 -0.68
N LEU A 14 10.55 0.54 0.50
CA LEU A 14 10.12 -0.40 1.52
C LEU A 14 8.61 -0.75 1.43
N ALA A 15 7.87 -0.09 0.53
CA ALA A 15 6.45 -0.33 0.36
C ALA A 15 6.22 -1.73 -0.22
N ARG A 16 5.35 -2.47 0.46
CA ARG A 16 5.03 -3.87 0.17
C ARG A 16 3.59 -4.05 -0.24
N TRP A 17 2.67 -3.27 0.33
CA TRP A 17 1.26 -3.30 -0.03
C TRP A 17 0.75 -1.89 -0.37
N TRP A 18 -0.30 -1.86 -1.18
CA TRP A 18 -1.09 -0.67 -1.49
C TRP A 18 -2.54 -1.00 -1.19
N ALA A 19 -3.26 -0.11 -0.52
CA ALA A 19 -4.69 -0.26 -0.30
C ALA A 19 -5.38 1.11 -0.21
N VAL A 20 -6.67 1.11 -0.46
CA VAL A 20 -7.58 2.24 -0.31
C VAL A 20 -8.34 2.10 1.01
N ASP A 21 -8.43 3.20 1.75
CA ASP A 21 -9.22 3.30 2.97
C ASP A 21 -10.70 3.59 2.67
N ALA A 22 -11.55 3.49 3.68
CA ALA A 22 -12.99 3.70 3.55
C ALA A 22 -13.35 5.14 3.13
N ASP A 23 -12.44 6.10 3.29
CA ASP A 23 -12.59 7.48 2.86
C ASP A 23 -12.18 7.70 1.38
N GLY A 24 -11.73 6.65 0.69
CA GLY A 24 -11.25 6.71 -0.68
C GLY A 24 -9.80 7.17 -0.82
N THR A 25 -9.08 7.38 0.29
CA THR A 25 -7.64 7.70 0.25
C THR A 25 -6.82 6.43 0.10
N ALA A 26 -5.80 6.46 -0.74
CA ALA A 26 -4.90 5.33 -0.92
C ALA A 26 -3.61 5.52 -0.12
N HIS A 27 -3.06 4.41 0.37
CA HIS A 27 -1.85 4.40 1.18
C HIS A 27 -0.91 3.27 0.79
N TRP A 28 0.38 3.52 0.91
CA TRP A 28 1.42 2.50 0.87
C TRP A 28 1.69 1.96 2.28
N PHE A 29 1.65 0.64 2.40
CA PHE A 29 2.00 -0.07 3.62
C PHE A 29 3.37 -0.71 3.46
N LEU A 30 4.22 -0.47 4.46
CA LEU A 30 5.60 -0.91 4.49
C LEU A 30 5.66 -2.32 5.08
N ALA A 31 6.53 -3.18 4.51
CA ALA A 31 6.85 -4.43 5.19
C ALA A 31 7.50 -4.11 6.54
N PRO A 32 7.16 -4.84 7.60
CA PRO A 32 7.79 -4.64 8.89
C PRO A 32 9.28 -4.89 8.80
N ASN A 33 10.07 -3.84 9.02
CA ASN A 33 11.51 -3.99 9.22
C ASN A 33 11.72 -4.50 10.64
N VAL A 34 11.76 -5.82 10.81
CA VAL A 34 12.00 -6.47 12.11
C VAL A 34 13.47 -6.26 12.50
N GLN A 35 13.86 -5.04 12.82
CA GLN A 35 15.04 -4.83 13.65
C GLN A 35 14.69 -5.38 15.04
N ALA A 36 15.57 -6.21 15.59
CA ALA A 36 15.37 -6.99 16.81
C ALA A 36 15.04 -6.17 18.09
N PHE A 37 14.85 -4.85 17.99
CA PHE A 37 14.69 -3.92 19.11
C PHE A 37 13.63 -2.82 18.92
N THR A 38 12.77 -2.88 17.91
CA THR A 38 11.67 -1.90 17.76
C THR A 38 10.31 -2.56 17.96
N THR A 39 9.75 -2.36 19.16
CA THR A 39 8.42 -2.85 19.58
C THR A 39 7.24 -2.12 18.89
N PHE A 40 7.52 -1.16 18.00
CA PHE A 40 6.51 -0.31 17.38
C PHE A 40 6.38 -0.61 15.88
N TRP A 41 5.22 -1.14 15.52
CA TRP A 41 4.78 -1.42 14.15
C TRP A 41 4.08 -0.20 13.52
N PHE A 42 4.45 1.01 13.94
CA PHE A 42 3.83 2.23 13.47
C PHE A 42 4.61 2.75 12.27
N SER A 43 4.37 2.16 11.11
CA SER A 43 4.64 2.87 9.87
C SER A 43 3.47 3.80 9.62
N GLU A 44 3.70 5.11 9.72
CA GLU A 44 2.71 6.08 9.29
C GLU A 44 2.23 5.71 7.88
N PRO A 45 0.91 5.65 7.62
CA PRO A 45 0.40 5.33 6.29
C PRO A 45 0.95 6.39 5.32
N VAL A 46 1.77 5.94 4.36
CA VAL A 46 2.38 6.85 3.40
C VAL A 46 1.34 7.11 2.32
N PRO A 47 0.93 8.37 2.10
CA PRO A 47 -0.11 8.67 1.12
C PRO A 47 0.31 8.19 -0.27
N ALA A 48 -0.62 7.52 -0.94
CA ALA A 48 -0.48 7.01 -2.29
C ALA A 48 -1.56 7.62 -3.20
N PRO A 49 -1.30 7.72 -4.51
CA PRO A 49 -2.36 7.98 -5.47
C PRO A 49 -3.38 6.83 -5.45
N ASP A 50 -4.65 7.14 -5.68
CA ASP A 50 -5.74 6.16 -5.78
C ASP A 50 -5.70 5.36 -7.09
N PHE A 51 -4.88 5.78 -8.05
CA PHE A 51 -4.73 5.17 -9.38
C PHE A 51 -6.05 4.99 -10.14
N GLY A 52 -7.07 5.78 -9.81
CA GLY A 52 -8.41 5.64 -10.36
C GLY A 52 -9.12 4.36 -9.87
N HIS A 53 -8.84 3.91 -8.65
CA HIS A 53 -9.51 2.75 -8.07
C HIS A 53 -11.01 3.01 -7.92
N VAL A 54 -11.79 2.17 -8.60
CA VAL A 54 -13.25 2.17 -8.55
C VAL A 54 -13.68 0.79 -8.10
N GLY A 55 -14.09 0.66 -6.83
CA GLY A 55 -14.48 -0.62 -6.26
C GLY A 55 -14.59 -0.60 -4.73
N ASP A 56 -14.85 -1.78 -4.17
CA ASP A 56 -14.84 -1.97 -2.72
C ASP A 56 -13.40 -1.84 -2.19
N TYR A 57 -13.19 -0.86 -1.30
CA TYR A 57 -11.90 -0.60 -0.66
C TYR A 57 -11.30 -1.85 0.02
N ARG A 58 -12.16 -2.78 0.47
CA ARG A 58 -11.78 -4.07 1.07
C ARG A 58 -11.06 -5.01 0.10
N GLU A 59 -11.29 -4.85 -1.19
CA GLU A 59 -10.68 -5.65 -2.26
C GLU A 59 -9.48 -4.94 -2.90
N SER A 60 -9.15 -3.72 -2.46
CA SER A 60 -8.07 -2.91 -3.02
C SER A 60 -6.66 -3.39 -2.63
N LEU A 61 -6.54 -4.24 -1.61
CA LEU A 61 -5.25 -4.69 -1.08
C LEU A 61 -4.42 -5.38 -2.16
N THR A 62 -3.39 -4.67 -2.62
CA THR A 62 -2.51 -5.10 -3.70
C THR A 62 -1.09 -5.27 -3.16
N GLU A 63 -0.54 -6.48 -3.24
CA GLU A 63 0.86 -6.74 -2.88
C GLU A 63 1.80 -6.43 -4.05
N ARG A 64 2.96 -5.85 -3.75
CA ARG A 64 4.04 -5.68 -4.71
C ARG A 64 4.58 -7.04 -5.10
N ALA A 65 4.50 -7.38 -6.39
CA ALA A 65 5.15 -8.56 -6.93
C ALA A 65 6.63 -8.57 -6.54
N SER A 66 7.05 -9.60 -5.80
CA SER A 66 8.47 -9.89 -5.61
C SER A 66 8.95 -10.55 -6.90
N ILE A 67 9.79 -9.84 -7.65
CA ILE A 67 10.52 -10.41 -8.79
C ILE A 67 11.50 -11.45 -8.26
#